data_AF-A0A2H1VDG9-F1
#
_entry.id   AF-A0A2H1VDG9-F1
#
_cell.length_a   1.000
_cell.length_b   1.000
_cell.length_c   1.000
_cell.angle_alpha   90.00
_cell.angle_beta   90.00
_cell.angle_gamma   90.00
#
_symmetry.space_group_name_H-M   'P 1'
#
loop_
_entity.id
_entity.type
_entity.pdbx_description
1 polymer ?
#
loop_
_entity_poly.entity_id
_entity_poly.type
_entity_poly.pdbx_seq_one_letter_code
_entity_poly.pdbx_strand_id
1 'polypeptide(L)'
;MLLLRTQGEKERWEMTVERLDKEFDNLPGDCLIATGFVAYLGPFVSEYRESLMEDWFLEVCNESLPVTMDLSMKKFLLDDATLRDWNYMGLPDDNFSAENGIIVVRATRWPLAVDPQGQALIWISRLEEKNGIQ
;
A
#
# COMPACT_ATOMS: atom_id res chain seq x y z
N MET A 1 28.10 30.93 5.48
CA MET A 1 26.69 30.51 5.61
C MET A 1 26.24 29.56 4.49
N LEU A 2 26.67 29.72 3.24
CA LEU A 2 26.31 28.80 2.13
C LEU A 2 27.03 27.42 2.16
N LEU A 3 28.26 27.36 2.70
CA LEU A 3 29.02 26.10 2.81
C LEU A 3 28.43 25.12 3.83
N LEU A 4 27.85 25.61 4.93
CA LEU A 4 27.19 24.76 5.93
C LEU A 4 25.88 24.15 5.40
N ARG A 5 25.15 24.90 4.57
CA ARG A 5 23.92 24.44 3.94
C ARG A 5 24.17 23.31 2.95
N THR A 6 25.22 23.44 2.13
CA THR A 6 25.61 22.44 1.13
C THR A 6 26.20 21.18 1.77
N GLN A 7 26.91 21.31 2.90
CA GLN A 7 27.38 20.17 3.69
C GLN A 7 26.21 19.34 4.27
N GLY A 8 25.23 20.00 4.91
CA GLY A 8 24.06 19.30 5.46
C GLY A 8 23.13 18.73 4.40
N GLU A 9 23.01 19.37 3.23
CA GLU A 9 22.32 18.79 2.08
C GLU A 9 23.03 17.53 1.58
N LYS A 10 24.37 17.57 1.45
CA LYS A 10 25.17 16.42 1.04
C LYS A 10 24.98 15.22 1.99
N GLU A 11 25.07 15.44 3.30
CA GLU A 11 24.82 14.38 4.30
C GLU A 11 23.41 13.78 4.16
N ARG A 12 22.39 14.63 3.92
CA ARG A 12 21.02 14.16 3.69
C ARG A 12 20.89 13.33 2.41
N TRP A 13 21.56 13.73 1.34
CA TRP A 13 21.61 12.98 0.09
C TRP A 13 22.28 11.62 0.29
N GLU A 14 23.42 11.58 0.99
CA GLU A 14 24.12 10.33 1.32
C GLU A 14 23.23 9.37 2.12
N MET A 15 22.57 9.85 3.18
CA MET A 15 21.59 9.05 3.94
C MET A 15 20.40 8.58 3.08
N THR A 16 19.97 9.40 2.12
CA THR A 16 18.87 9.03 1.21
C THR A 16 19.28 7.94 0.25
N VAL A 17 20.49 8.01 -0.31
CA VAL A 17 21.04 6.98 -1.21
C VAL A 17 21.18 5.66 -0.46
N GLU A 18 21.80 5.67 0.73
CA GLU A 18 21.96 4.45 1.53
C GLU A 18 20.61 3.80 1.88
N ARG A 19 19.60 4.61 2.22
CA ARG A 19 18.24 4.10 2.44
C ARG A 19 17.64 3.49 1.17
N LEU A 20 17.78 4.15 0.03
CA LEU A 20 17.23 3.67 -1.25
C LEU A 20 17.91 2.38 -1.71
N ASP A 21 19.22 2.23 -1.51
CA ASP A 21 19.95 1.00 -1.82
C ASP A 21 19.40 -0.18 -1.00
N LYS A 22 19.16 0.03 0.30
CA LYS A 22 18.54 -0.99 1.15
C LYS A 22 17.10 -1.31 0.75
N GLU A 23 16.30 -0.31 0.41
CA GLU A 23 14.93 -0.50 -0.09
C GLU A 23 14.93 -1.26 -1.42
N PHE A 24 15.92 -1.01 -2.29
CA PHE A 24 16.09 -1.72 -3.55
C PHE A 24 16.42 -3.20 -3.34
N ASP A 25 17.31 -3.52 -2.40
CA ASP A 25 17.67 -4.90 -2.07
C ASP A 25 16.48 -5.70 -1.52
N ASN A 26 15.62 -5.05 -0.71
CA ASN A 26 14.42 -5.65 -0.13
C ASN A 26 13.22 -5.74 -1.09
N LEU A 27 13.26 -4.99 -2.19
CA LEU A 27 12.12 -4.82 -3.09
C LEU A 27 11.52 -6.14 -3.62
N PRO A 28 12.31 -7.19 -3.96
CA PRO A 28 11.73 -8.45 -4.42
C PRO A 28 10.81 -9.12 -3.39
N GLY A 29 11.20 -9.15 -2.11
CA GLY A 29 10.37 -9.70 -1.03
C GLY A 29 9.15 -8.83 -0.76
N ASP A 30 9.34 -7.51 -0.73
CA ASP A 30 8.25 -6.54 -0.54
C ASP A 30 7.19 -6.68 -1.64
N CYS A 31 7.61 -6.81 -2.90
CA CYS A 31 6.74 -7.04 -4.04
C CYS A 31 6.02 -8.40 -3.99
N LEU A 32 6.70 -9.47 -3.54
CA LEU A 32 6.09 -10.80 -3.42
C LEU A 32 4.91 -10.75 -2.45
N ILE A 33 5.13 -10.22 -1.25
CA ILE A 33 4.11 -10.13 -0.21
C ILE A 33 2.98 -9.20 -0.64
N ALA A 34 3.30 -8.03 -1.20
CA ALA A 34 2.30 -7.08 -1.68
C ALA A 34 1.45 -7.63 -2.82
N THR A 35 2.03 -8.45 -3.71
CA THR A 35 1.27 -9.13 -4.77
C THR A 35 0.32 -10.16 -4.18
N GLY A 36 0.77 -10.94 -3.19
CA GLY A 36 -0.08 -11.86 -2.44
C GLY A 36 -1.25 -11.14 -1.77
N PHE A 37 -0.98 -9.98 -1.14
CA PHE A 37 -1.98 -9.15 -0.50
C PHE A 37 -3.08 -8.74 -1.49
N VAL A 38 -2.72 -8.13 -2.61
CA VAL A 38 -3.69 -7.65 -3.61
C VAL A 38 -4.43 -8.81 -4.28
N ALA A 39 -3.77 -9.96 -4.49
CA ALA A 39 -4.34 -11.07 -5.23
C ALA A 39 -5.30 -11.95 -4.40
N TYR A 40 -5.02 -12.13 -3.10
CA TYR A 40 -5.71 -13.15 -2.29
C TYR A 40 -6.45 -12.60 -1.07
N LEU A 41 -6.11 -11.41 -0.55
CA LEU A 41 -6.67 -10.95 0.73
C LEU A 41 -8.02 -10.25 0.65
N GLY A 42 -8.46 -9.86 -0.56
CA GLY A 42 -9.75 -9.20 -0.80
C GLY A 42 -10.96 -9.82 -0.09
N PRO A 43 -11.16 -11.15 -0.13
CA PRO A 43 -12.33 -11.80 0.48
C PRO A 43 -12.32 -11.85 2.02
N PHE A 44 -11.19 -11.55 2.67
CA PHE A 44 -11.03 -11.76 4.11
C PHE A 44 -11.20 -10.47 4.92
N VAL A 45 -11.52 -10.64 6.22
CA VAL A 45 -11.59 -9.56 7.22
C VAL A 45 -10.20 -9.24 7.78
N SER A 46 -10.04 -8.04 8.35
CA SER A 46 -8.75 -7.50 8.82
C SER A 46 -7.95 -8.47 9.68
N GLU A 47 -8.58 -9.09 10.69
CA GLU A 47 -7.89 -9.96 11.64
C GLU A 47 -7.27 -11.18 10.94
N TYR A 48 -7.96 -11.73 9.93
CA TYR A 48 -7.45 -12.85 9.17
C TYR A 48 -6.39 -12.42 8.16
N ARG A 49 -6.51 -11.21 7.59
CA ARG A 49 -5.46 -10.63 6.73
C ARG A 49 -4.17 -10.46 7.51
N GLU A 50 -4.23 -9.89 8.71
CA GLU A 50 -3.08 -9.69 9.58
C GLU A 50 -2.39 -11.03 9.90
N SER A 51 -3.15 -12.03 10.35
CA SER A 51 -2.61 -13.37 10.63
C SER A 51 -1.95 -14.01 9.40
N LEU A 52 -2.57 -13.93 8.22
CA LEU A 52 -2.02 -14.56 7.02
C LEU A 52 -0.77 -13.81 6.51
N MET A 53 -0.74 -12.50 6.68
CA MET A 53 0.44 -11.68 6.36
C MET A 53 1.61 -12.04 7.26
N GLU A 54 1.40 -12.19 8.57
CA GLU A 54 2.42 -12.64 9.52
C GLU A 54 3.02 -13.98 9.10
N ASP A 55 2.19 -14.96 8.74
CA ASP A 55 2.63 -16.26 8.25
C ASP A 55 3.47 -16.13 6.96
N TRP A 56 3.05 -15.29 6.01
CA TRP A 56 3.79 -15.05 4.77
C TRP A 56 5.12 -14.34 4.99
N PHE A 57 5.18 -13.35 5.89
CA PHE A 57 6.43 -12.71 6.28
C PHE A 57 7.41 -13.73 6.86
N LEU A 58 6.93 -14.63 7.72
CA LEU A 58 7.76 -15.67 8.32
C LEU A 58 8.31 -16.62 7.26
N GLU A 59 7.51 -17.02 6.29
CA GLU A 59 7.95 -17.91 5.21
C GLU A 59 8.98 -17.23 4.29
N VAL A 60 8.77 -15.97 3.94
CA VAL A 60 9.74 -15.17 3.17
C VAL A 60 11.08 -15.06 3.91
N CYS A 61 11.04 -14.87 5.24
CA CYS A 61 12.23 -14.87 6.08
C CYS A 61 12.93 -16.24 6.12
N ASN A 62 12.17 -17.33 6.20
CA ASN A 62 12.72 -18.70 6.23
C ASN A 62 13.48 -19.03 4.93
N GLU A 63 12.96 -18.55 3.80
CA GLU A 63 13.61 -18.69 2.48
C GLU A 63 14.79 -17.72 2.26
N SER A 64 15.16 -16.95 3.28
CA SER A 64 16.27 -15.98 3.24
C SER A 64 16.11 -14.91 2.15
N LEU A 65 14.87 -14.60 1.76
CA LEU A 65 14.59 -13.54 0.80
C LEU A 65 14.63 -12.17 1.52
N PRO A 66 15.38 -11.18 1.02
CA PRO A 66 15.38 -9.84 1.59
C PRO A 66 13.98 -9.23 1.55
N VAL A 67 13.56 -8.71 2.70
CA VAL A 67 12.24 -8.09 2.88
C VAL A 67 12.36 -7.00 3.94
N THR A 68 11.58 -5.94 3.78
CA THR A 68 11.48 -4.87 4.76
C THR A 68 10.71 -5.37 5.98
N MET A 69 11.39 -5.39 7.14
CA MET A 69 10.75 -5.69 8.42
C MET A 69 9.67 -4.64 8.72
N ASP A 70 8.52 -5.09 9.23
CA ASP A 70 7.36 -4.24 9.52
C ASP A 70 6.83 -3.46 8.30
N LEU A 71 6.96 -4.03 7.10
CA LEU A 71 6.45 -3.43 5.87
C LEU A 71 4.93 -3.19 5.96
N SER A 72 4.55 -1.92 5.91
CA SER A 72 3.15 -1.52 5.84
C SER A 72 2.66 -1.56 4.39
N MET A 73 1.72 -2.46 4.09
CA MET A 73 1.10 -2.57 2.76
C MET A 73 0.48 -1.24 2.32
N LYS A 74 -0.16 -0.52 3.25
CA LYS A 74 -0.69 0.82 3.02
C LYS A 74 0.40 1.77 2.53
N LYS A 75 1.52 1.90 3.26
CA LYS A 75 2.62 2.81 2.85
C LYS A 75 3.33 2.37 1.57
N PHE A 76 3.39 1.06 1.32
CA PHE A 76 4.08 0.51 0.15
C PHE A 76 3.26 0.66 -1.14
N LEU A 77 1.94 0.45 -1.07
CA LEU A 77 1.05 0.44 -2.23
C LEU A 77 0.28 1.74 -2.45
N LEU A 78 0.21 2.61 -1.45
CA LEU A 78 -0.60 3.82 -1.44
C LEU A 78 0.20 5.01 -0.89
N ASP A 79 0.18 6.11 -1.63
CA ASP A 79 0.69 7.38 -1.15
C ASP A 79 -0.39 8.17 -0.39
N ASP A 80 0.04 9.00 0.56
CA ASP A 80 -0.88 9.75 1.42
C ASP A 80 -1.73 10.77 0.65
N ALA A 81 -1.30 11.23 -0.54
CA ALA A 81 -2.10 12.17 -1.33
C ALA A 81 -3.29 11.45 -1.97
N THR A 82 -3.07 10.29 -2.57
CA THR A 82 -4.12 9.44 -3.11
C THR A 82 -5.12 9.01 -2.04
N LEU A 83 -4.65 8.63 -0.84
CA LEU A 83 -5.55 8.29 0.27
C LEU A 83 -6.44 9.48 0.68
N ARG A 84 -5.88 10.69 0.75
CA ARG A 84 -6.67 11.89 1.05
C ARG A 84 -7.72 12.16 -0.01
N ASP A 85 -7.39 11.96 -1.28
CA ASP A 85 -8.34 12.10 -2.38
C ASP A 85 -9.47 11.05 -2.29
N TRP A 86 -9.14 9.80 -1.95
CA TRP A 86 -10.14 8.75 -1.72
C TRP A 86 -11.07 9.08 -0.56
N ASN A 87 -10.53 9.61 0.54
CA ASN A 87 -11.32 10.04 1.69
C ASN A 87 -12.27 11.19 1.31
N TYR A 88 -11.80 12.15 0.50
CA TYR A 88 -12.66 13.20 -0.06
C TYR A 88 -13.76 12.64 -0.97
N MET A 89 -13.46 11.57 -1.70
CA MET A 89 -14.43 10.82 -2.52
C MET A 89 -15.36 9.92 -1.68
N GLY A 90 -15.26 9.90 -0.35
CA GLY A 90 -16.19 9.21 0.53
C GLY A 90 -15.76 7.80 0.96
N LEU A 91 -14.53 7.40 0.68
CA LEU A 91 -13.91 6.25 1.35
C LEU A 91 -13.75 6.57 2.85
N PRO A 92 -14.09 5.66 3.77
CA PRO A 92 -13.80 5.85 5.18
C PRO A 92 -12.31 6.01 5.49
N ASP A 93 -12.01 6.84 6.49
CA ASP A 93 -10.66 7.00 7.01
C ASP A 93 -10.33 5.92 8.06
N ASP A 94 -10.34 4.66 7.62
CA ASP A 94 -9.90 3.52 8.42
C ASP A 94 -8.98 2.61 7.59
N ASN A 95 -8.20 1.77 8.28
CA ASN A 95 -7.22 0.92 7.60
C ASN A 95 -7.88 -0.14 6.71
N PHE A 96 -9.00 -0.72 7.12
CA PHE A 96 -9.68 -1.75 6.35
C PHE A 96 -10.24 -1.18 5.03
N SER A 97 -10.82 0.01 5.09
CA SER A 97 -11.30 0.73 3.90
C SER A 97 -10.16 1.13 2.98
N ALA A 98 -9.03 1.61 3.52
CA ALA A 98 -7.84 1.92 2.74
C ALA A 98 -7.29 0.66 2.02
N GLU A 99 -7.21 -0.47 2.71
CA GLU A 99 -6.80 -1.75 2.15
C GLU A 99 -7.73 -2.23 1.02
N ASN A 100 -9.04 -2.14 1.23
CA ASN A 100 -10.02 -2.49 0.21
C ASN A 100 -9.89 -1.56 -1.01
N GLY A 101 -9.64 -0.27 -0.79
CA GLY A 101 -9.36 0.69 -1.86
C GLY A 101 -8.11 0.31 -2.67
N ILE A 102 -7.03 -0.10 -1.99
CA ILE A 102 -5.81 -0.61 -2.63
C ILE A 102 -6.14 -1.82 -3.50
N ILE A 103 -6.88 -2.79 -2.97
CA ILE A 103 -7.25 -4.00 -3.70
C ILE A 103 -8.11 -3.65 -4.93
N VAL A 104 -9.11 -2.78 -4.79
CA VAL A 104 -9.98 -2.36 -5.90
C VAL A 104 -9.18 -1.71 -7.03
N VAL A 105 -8.22 -0.85 -6.70
CA VAL A 105 -7.46 -0.06 -7.71
C VAL A 105 -6.26 -0.84 -8.27
N ARG A 106 -5.63 -1.72 -7.50
CA ARG A 106 -4.42 -2.45 -7.90
C ARG A 106 -4.70 -3.86 -8.42
N ALA A 107 -5.86 -4.45 -8.12
CA ALA A 107 -6.17 -5.79 -8.59
C ALA A 107 -6.30 -5.83 -10.12
N THR A 108 -5.81 -6.91 -10.71
CA THR A 108 -5.90 -7.16 -12.16
C THR A 108 -7.26 -7.73 -12.57
N ARG A 109 -8.04 -8.22 -11.60
CA ARG A 109 -9.39 -8.76 -11.81
C ARG A 109 -10.42 -7.78 -11.29
N TRP A 110 -11.57 -7.76 -11.93
CA TRP A 110 -12.71 -6.94 -11.49
C TRP A 110 -13.10 -7.32 -10.06
N PRO A 111 -13.05 -6.37 -9.09
CA PRO A 111 -13.39 -6.64 -7.71
C PRO A 111 -14.91 -6.80 -7.56
N LEU A 112 -15.32 -7.79 -6.77
CA LEU A 112 -16.71 -7.94 -6.33
C LEU A 112 -16.84 -7.30 -4.95
N ALA A 113 -17.41 -6.10 -4.88
CA ALA A 113 -17.65 -5.41 -3.62
C ALA A 113 -18.89 -5.97 -2.91
N VAL A 114 -18.70 -6.58 -1.74
CA VAL A 114 -19.78 -7.00 -0.85
C VAL A 114 -20.01 -5.90 0.19
N ASP A 115 -20.85 -4.94 -0.15
CA ASP A 115 -21.06 -3.74 0.66
C ASP A 115 -22.56 -3.44 0.85
N PRO A 116 -23.14 -3.82 2.00
CA PRO A 116 -24.55 -3.56 2.29
C PRO A 116 -24.86 -2.08 2.57
N GLN A 117 -23.85 -1.26 2.89
CA GLN A 117 -24.02 0.16 3.21
C GLN A 117 -23.96 1.05 1.96
N GLY A 118 -23.50 0.51 0.82
CA GLY A 118 -23.40 1.25 -0.45
C GLY A 118 -22.28 2.29 -0.50
N GLN A 119 -21.37 2.28 0.48
CA GLN A 119 -20.23 3.18 0.56
C GLN A 119 -19.19 2.94 -0.55
N ALA A 120 -18.88 1.68 -0.86
CA ALA A 120 -17.99 1.32 -1.95
C ALA A 120 -18.56 1.80 -3.31
N LEU A 121 -19.88 1.70 -3.48
CA LEU A 121 -20.56 2.20 -4.69
C LEU A 121 -20.41 3.72 -4.82
N ILE A 122 -20.66 4.47 -3.74
CA ILE A 122 -20.51 5.94 -3.72
C ILE A 122 -19.07 6.34 -4.05
N TRP A 123 -18.10 5.67 -3.43
CA TRP A 123 -16.68 5.95 -3.65
C TRP A 123 -16.27 5.65 -5.10
N ILE A 124 -16.63 4.48 -5.65
CA ILE A 124 -16.30 4.10 -7.03
C ILE A 124 -16.96 5.03 -8.05
N SER A 125 -18.23 5.41 -7.86
CA SER A 125 -18.92 6.37 -8.74
C SER A 125 -18.19 7.71 -8.79
N ARG A 126 -17.76 8.24 -7.63
CA ARG A 126 -16.98 9.49 -7.58
C ARG A 126 -15.56 9.34 -8.15
N LEU A 127 -14.92 8.18 -7.95
CA LEU A 127 -13.61 7.89 -8.52
C LEU A 127 -13.66 7.89 -10.06
N GLU A 128 -14.71 7.33 -10.63
CA GLU A 128 -14.91 7.15 -12.07
C GLU A 128 -15.67 8.30 -12.74
N GLU A 129 -16.04 9.36 -12.01
CA GLU A 129 -16.77 10.52 -12.55
C GLU A 129 -16.03 11.15 -13.74
N LYS A 130 -14.70 11.22 -13.67
CA LYS A 130 -13.84 11.72 -14.76
C LYS A 130 -13.88 10.84 -16.01
N ASN A 131 -14.21 9.57 -15.85
CA ASN A 131 -14.33 8.58 -16.93
C ASN A 131 -15.77 8.49 -17.46
N GLY A 132 -16.69 9.29 -16.94
CA GLY A 132 -18.08 9.37 -17.40
C GLY A 132 -18.98 8.25 -16.89
N ILE A 133 -18.57 7.52 -15.85
CA ILE A 133 -19.39 6.54 -15.16
C ILE A 133 -20.11 7.25 -14.02
N GLN A 134 -21.44 7.25 -14.05
CA GLN A 134 -22.32 7.82 -13.01
C GLN A 134 -22.85 6.73 -12.10
#